data_AF-A0A542AKV0-F1
#
_entry.id   AF-A0A542AKV0-F1
#
_cell.length_a   1.000
_cell.length_b   1.000
_cell.length_c   1.000
_cell.angle_alpha   90.00
_cell.angle_beta   90.00
_cell.angle_gamma   90.00
#
_symmetry.space_group_name_H-M   'P 1'
#
loop_
_entity.id
_entity.type
_entity.pdbx_description
1 polymer ?
#
loop_
_entity_poly.entity_id
_entity_poly.type
_entity_poly.pdbx_seq_one_letter_code
_entity_poly.pdbx_strand_id
1 'polypeptide(L)'
;MDIRPKTGSYAHCFKTIDSHTVGEATRIIYEGFPELPGSTMMEKKKYLEKNYDHYRTALMLEPRGHRDMFGALITEPVNPEADLGVVFMDSGGYLNMCGHGSIGTASMAVETGLVAVNEPYTEVVLDTPSGIIRAKVRVEGGKAVEVSILNVPSFLYRENLKTEIPGYGMIPYDISFGGSFFALVDAEAIGLDLKAKYIEEITELGMKLRNRINKEVNIRHPYLDITTVDLVEFYARADHPQADLKNCVIFGQAQADRSPCGTGTSAKIAALYAKGKLGLNQKFVYESMIGSIFKGEAVQELEISGMKAIVPQITGSAYITGMNQWILDDDDPLEDGFLLGNVKKAEPESIRTRIVRAAWKLFREKGFPETRTADVIGLAGVSTDEFHSAFEKKEDLLDTLGDFFDQKYAELMLEMNPRLNHYEQLLYLNRELFRLIETQVPFNLVVFLYTQDVEKKKKSLFNEERLYFKLIMRILQEGRKTGEFKNSDSVQNMAEIYASLERGMIYNWCVAGGAYSLTENSQSLLPIYLKEFLR
;
A
#
# COMPACT_ATOMS: atom_id res chain seq x y z
N MET A 1 -21.66 -46.41 -16.29
CA MET A 1 -20.48 -46.08 -15.47
C MET A 1 -20.67 -44.65 -15.02
N ASP A 2 -20.81 -44.40 -13.72
CA ASP A 2 -20.86 -43.02 -13.21
C ASP A 2 -19.44 -42.47 -13.28
N ILE A 3 -19.18 -41.55 -14.20
CA ILE A 3 -17.83 -40.99 -14.44
C ILE A 3 -17.52 -39.87 -13.42
N ARG A 4 -18.42 -39.62 -12.46
CA ARG A 4 -18.18 -38.63 -11.40
C ARG A 4 -17.19 -39.19 -10.38
N PRO A 5 -16.04 -38.52 -10.19
CA PRO A 5 -15.08 -38.94 -9.18
C PRO A 5 -15.70 -38.85 -7.78
N LYS A 6 -15.37 -39.81 -6.92
CA LYS A 6 -15.73 -39.80 -5.50
C LYS A 6 -14.46 -39.71 -4.68
N THR A 7 -14.33 -38.66 -3.90
CA THR A 7 -13.24 -38.47 -2.95
C THR A 7 -13.64 -38.96 -1.56
N GLY A 8 -12.66 -39.38 -0.77
CA GLY A 8 -12.85 -39.62 0.67
C GLY A 8 -13.00 -38.29 1.43
N SER A 9 -13.18 -38.37 2.75
CA SER A 9 -13.04 -37.22 3.63
C SER A 9 -11.56 -36.90 3.82
N TYR A 10 -11.11 -35.75 3.35
CA TYR A 10 -9.77 -35.21 3.63
C TYR A 10 -9.85 -34.19 4.77
N ALA A 11 -8.75 -33.98 5.48
CA ALA A 11 -8.69 -33.09 6.64
C ALA A 11 -8.95 -31.63 6.27
N HIS A 12 -8.40 -31.17 5.13
CA HIS A 12 -8.47 -29.78 4.70
C HIS A 12 -8.86 -29.63 3.23
N CYS A 13 -9.79 -28.71 2.99
CA CYS A 13 -10.31 -28.40 1.67
C CYS A 13 -10.50 -26.89 1.52
N PHE A 14 -10.01 -26.33 0.42
CA PHE A 14 -10.16 -24.91 0.08
C PHE A 14 -10.95 -24.77 -1.21
N LYS A 15 -11.78 -23.72 -1.29
CA LYS A 15 -12.44 -23.35 -2.55
C LYS A 15 -11.96 -21.99 -3.01
N THR A 16 -11.66 -21.90 -4.30
CA THR A 16 -11.14 -20.68 -4.91
C THR A 16 -11.83 -20.34 -6.22
N ILE A 17 -11.87 -19.05 -6.52
CA ILE A 17 -12.10 -18.53 -7.85
C ILE A 17 -10.72 -18.11 -8.37
N ASP A 18 -10.21 -18.81 -9.36
CA ASP A 18 -8.98 -18.38 -10.03
C ASP A 18 -9.39 -17.42 -11.14
N SER A 19 -8.66 -16.31 -11.20
CA SER A 19 -8.84 -15.25 -12.19
C SER A 19 -7.48 -14.78 -12.70
N HIS A 20 -7.48 -13.95 -13.73
CA HIS A 20 -6.32 -13.14 -14.05
C HIS A 20 -6.74 -11.69 -14.34
N THR A 21 -5.95 -10.73 -13.88
CA THR A 21 -6.08 -9.32 -14.25
C THR A 21 -5.09 -9.04 -15.36
N VAL A 22 -5.58 -8.99 -16.60
CA VAL A 22 -4.79 -8.75 -17.82
C VAL A 22 -3.51 -9.60 -17.98
N GLY A 23 -3.45 -10.77 -17.32
CA GLY A 23 -2.39 -11.77 -17.47
C GLY A 23 -1.80 -12.20 -16.13
N GLU A 24 -1.87 -11.34 -15.12
CA GLU A 24 -1.39 -11.63 -13.77
C GLU A 24 -2.46 -12.41 -13.00
N ALA A 25 -2.09 -13.57 -12.44
CA ALA A 25 -3.04 -14.47 -11.78
C ALA A 25 -3.55 -13.89 -10.46
N THR A 26 -4.80 -14.18 -10.09
CA THR A 26 -5.33 -13.95 -8.75
C THR A 26 -6.20 -15.13 -8.33
N ARG A 27 -5.69 -15.95 -7.40
CA ARG A 27 -6.44 -17.03 -6.72
C ARG A 27 -7.20 -16.46 -5.54
N ILE A 28 -8.52 -16.34 -5.68
CA ILE A 28 -9.38 -15.74 -4.66
C ILE A 28 -9.98 -16.84 -3.80
N ILE A 29 -9.50 -16.95 -2.55
CA ILE A 29 -9.92 -17.96 -1.59
C ILE A 29 -11.13 -17.45 -0.82
N TYR A 30 -12.24 -18.18 -0.87
CA TYR A 30 -13.48 -17.80 -0.20
C TYR A 30 -13.97 -18.85 0.81
N GLU A 31 -13.34 -20.03 0.87
CA GLU A 31 -13.69 -21.08 1.83
C GLU A 31 -12.47 -21.95 2.15
N GLY A 32 -12.38 -22.45 3.39
CA GLY A 32 -11.39 -23.42 3.85
C GLY A 32 -10.40 -22.89 4.89
N PHE A 33 -10.22 -21.57 4.98
CA PHE A 33 -9.45 -20.97 6.07
C PHE A 33 -10.24 -20.94 7.39
N PRO A 34 -9.56 -21.07 8.54
CA PRO A 34 -10.19 -20.87 9.85
C PRO A 34 -10.54 -19.40 10.06
N GLU A 35 -11.40 -19.14 11.04
CA GLU A 35 -11.74 -17.78 11.44
C GLU A 35 -10.49 -17.02 11.91
N LEU A 36 -10.29 -15.82 11.39
CA LEU A 36 -9.14 -14.98 11.71
C LEU A 36 -9.51 -13.96 12.80
N PRO A 37 -9.01 -14.12 14.04
CA PRO A 37 -9.17 -13.12 15.09
C PRO A 37 -8.36 -11.87 14.74
N GLY A 38 -8.93 -10.71 15.09
CA GLY A 38 -8.29 -9.41 14.90
C GLY A 38 -9.33 -8.30 14.82
N SER A 39 -9.05 -7.21 15.51
CA SER A 39 -9.83 -5.97 15.49
C SER A 39 -9.46 -5.03 14.34
N THR A 40 -8.48 -5.43 13.51
CA THR A 40 -8.07 -4.78 12.27
C THR A 40 -7.68 -5.82 11.21
N MET A 41 -7.76 -5.46 9.93
CA MET A 41 -7.26 -6.33 8.85
C MET A 41 -5.75 -6.61 8.96
N MET A 42 -4.98 -5.66 9.49
CA MET A 42 -3.57 -5.85 9.80
C MET A 42 -3.34 -6.91 10.89
N GLU A 43 -4.18 -6.93 11.93
CA GLU A 43 -4.13 -7.99 12.95
C GLU A 43 -4.51 -9.35 12.37
N LYS A 44 -5.56 -9.43 11.54
CA LYS A 44 -5.94 -10.66 10.83
C LYS A 44 -4.80 -11.18 9.96
N LYS A 45 -4.14 -10.30 9.20
CA LYS A 45 -2.94 -10.63 8.39
C LYS A 45 -1.81 -11.18 9.28
N LYS A 46 -1.43 -10.48 10.36
CA LYS A 46 -0.36 -10.93 11.27
C LYS A 46 -0.68 -12.27 11.93
N TYR A 47 -1.95 -12.50 12.26
CA TYR A 47 -2.40 -13.78 12.79
C TYR A 47 -2.27 -14.89 11.75
N LEU A 48 -2.65 -14.61 10.50
CA LEU A 48 -2.52 -15.53 9.38
C LEU A 48 -1.04 -15.90 9.11
N GLU A 49 -0.17 -14.89 9.02
CA GLU A 49 1.29 -15.05 8.90
C GLU A 49 1.90 -15.93 9.99
N LYS A 50 1.45 -15.72 11.24
CA LYS A 50 2.03 -16.42 12.40
C LYS A 50 1.55 -17.86 12.52
N ASN A 51 0.29 -18.13 12.21
CA ASN A 51 -0.36 -19.41 12.56
C ASN A 51 -0.68 -20.29 11.34
N TYR A 52 -0.79 -19.72 10.13
CA TYR A 52 -1.33 -20.40 8.96
C TYR A 52 -0.55 -20.14 7.66
N ASP A 53 0.74 -19.79 7.74
CA ASP A 53 1.59 -19.59 6.55
C ASP A 53 1.71 -20.87 5.70
N HIS A 54 1.61 -22.04 6.32
CA HIS A 54 1.61 -23.34 5.63
C HIS A 54 0.46 -23.47 4.61
N TYR A 55 -0.72 -22.89 4.88
CA TYR A 55 -1.80 -22.86 3.89
C TYR A 55 -1.52 -21.91 2.72
N ARG A 56 -0.82 -20.80 2.98
CA ARG A 56 -0.36 -19.93 1.88
C ARG A 56 0.61 -20.70 1.00
N THR A 57 1.65 -21.33 1.58
CA THR A 57 2.62 -22.08 0.77
C THR A 57 1.95 -23.21 0.00
N ALA A 58 1.05 -23.97 0.64
CA ALA A 58 0.31 -25.06 0.00
C ALA A 58 -0.51 -24.60 -1.22
N LEU A 59 -1.09 -23.39 -1.17
CA LEU A 59 -1.95 -22.86 -2.23
C LEU A 59 -1.21 -22.03 -3.28
N MET A 60 -0.12 -21.36 -2.92
CA MET A 60 0.63 -20.47 -3.82
C MET A 60 1.76 -21.22 -4.55
N LEU A 61 2.39 -22.20 -3.91
CA LEU A 61 3.56 -22.89 -4.46
C LEU A 61 3.18 -24.14 -5.26
N GLU A 62 4.13 -24.72 -5.98
CA GLU A 62 3.92 -26.01 -6.64
C GLU A 62 3.62 -27.08 -5.57
N PRO A 63 2.73 -28.06 -5.82
CA PRO A 63 2.13 -28.42 -7.10
C PRO A 63 0.77 -27.74 -7.40
N ARG A 64 0.20 -26.95 -6.48
CA ARG A 64 -1.14 -26.37 -6.63
C ARG A 64 -1.11 -24.98 -7.29
N GLY A 65 -0.04 -24.25 -7.08
CA GLY A 65 0.27 -22.98 -7.70
C GLY A 65 1.59 -23.05 -8.46
N HIS A 66 2.32 -21.94 -8.47
CA HIS A 66 3.62 -21.82 -9.12
C HIS A 66 4.34 -20.57 -8.59
N ARG A 67 5.61 -20.39 -8.97
CA ARG A 67 6.45 -19.26 -8.56
C ARG A 67 5.75 -17.90 -8.65
N ASP A 68 5.05 -17.66 -9.77
CA ASP A 68 4.36 -16.41 -10.06
C ASP A 68 2.86 -16.40 -9.65
N MET A 69 2.42 -17.29 -8.77
CA MET A 69 1.02 -17.31 -8.31
C MET A 69 0.80 -16.22 -7.26
N PHE A 70 -0.37 -15.59 -7.33
CA PHE A 70 -0.82 -14.56 -6.39
C PHE A 70 -2.24 -14.90 -5.90
N GLY A 71 -2.55 -14.53 -4.67
CA GLY A 71 -3.80 -14.89 -4.00
C GLY A 71 -4.42 -13.76 -3.19
N ALA A 72 -5.73 -13.90 -2.96
CA ALA A 72 -6.53 -13.01 -2.12
C ALA A 72 -7.46 -13.85 -1.24
N LEU A 73 -7.27 -13.81 0.08
CA LEU A 73 -8.19 -14.44 1.03
C LEU A 73 -9.31 -13.46 1.36
N ILE A 74 -10.55 -13.83 1.05
CA ILE A 74 -11.75 -13.11 1.46
C ILE A 74 -12.06 -13.43 2.93
N THR A 75 -12.38 -12.40 3.69
CA THR A 75 -12.81 -12.48 5.09
C THR A 75 -13.99 -11.56 5.33
N GLU A 76 -14.62 -11.68 6.50
CA GLU A 76 -15.46 -10.61 7.02
C GLU A 76 -14.64 -9.30 7.14
N PRO A 77 -15.17 -8.16 6.69
CA PRO A 77 -14.53 -6.87 6.87
C PRO A 77 -14.51 -6.47 8.35
N VAL A 78 -13.52 -5.68 8.74
CA VAL A 78 -13.52 -5.02 10.05
C VAL A 78 -14.20 -3.65 9.96
N ASN A 79 -13.94 -2.93 8.88
CA ASN A 79 -14.54 -1.63 8.66
C ASN A 79 -16.01 -1.80 8.20
N PRO A 80 -16.99 -1.20 8.90
CA PRO A 80 -18.41 -1.34 8.55
C PRO A 80 -18.79 -0.74 7.19
N GLU A 81 -17.93 0.07 6.57
CA GLU A 81 -18.18 0.61 5.23
C GLU A 81 -17.76 -0.34 4.10
N ALA A 82 -16.99 -1.40 4.41
CA ALA A 82 -16.50 -2.34 3.43
C ALA A 82 -17.49 -3.46 3.15
N ASP A 83 -17.49 -3.91 1.90
CA ASP A 83 -18.27 -5.08 1.49
C ASP A 83 -17.54 -6.37 1.86
N LEU A 84 -16.20 -6.39 1.73
CA LEU A 84 -15.37 -7.58 1.92
C LEU A 84 -14.06 -7.22 2.63
N GLY A 85 -13.62 -8.06 3.57
CA GLY A 85 -12.24 -8.04 4.04
C GLY A 85 -11.35 -8.84 3.08
N VAL A 86 -10.13 -8.36 2.80
CA VAL A 86 -9.19 -9.03 1.89
C VAL A 86 -7.77 -9.02 2.46
N VAL A 87 -7.14 -10.19 2.51
CA VAL A 87 -5.70 -10.34 2.80
C VAL A 87 -5.01 -10.93 1.56
N PHE A 88 -4.09 -10.16 0.98
CA PHE A 88 -3.33 -10.58 -0.20
C PHE A 88 -2.11 -11.43 0.18
N MET A 89 -1.77 -12.39 -0.69
CA MET A 89 -0.63 -13.29 -0.52
C MET A 89 0.01 -13.65 -1.85
N ASP A 90 1.30 -13.98 -1.82
CA ASP A 90 2.06 -14.46 -2.97
C ASP A 90 2.96 -15.65 -2.58
N SER A 91 3.84 -16.06 -3.49
CA SER A 91 4.80 -17.14 -3.24
C SER A 91 5.83 -16.81 -2.13
N GLY A 92 6.03 -15.54 -1.79
CA GLY A 92 6.97 -15.08 -0.77
C GLY A 92 6.35 -14.78 0.60
N GLY A 93 5.11 -14.31 0.67
CA GLY A 93 4.46 -13.88 1.90
C GLY A 93 3.12 -13.18 1.69
N TYR A 94 2.83 -12.18 2.50
CA TYR A 94 1.55 -11.46 2.49
C TYR A 94 1.75 -9.97 2.24
N LEU A 95 0.88 -9.38 1.41
CA LEU A 95 0.96 -7.97 1.02
C LEU A 95 -0.11 -7.15 1.74
N ASN A 96 0.18 -5.86 1.96
CA ASN A 96 -0.80 -4.96 2.58
C ASN A 96 -1.84 -4.45 1.57
N MET A 97 -1.43 -4.29 0.30
CA MET A 97 -2.27 -3.88 -0.82
C MET A 97 -1.72 -4.50 -2.12
N CYS A 98 -2.59 -4.76 -3.09
CA CYS A 98 -2.19 -5.11 -4.44
C CYS A 98 -3.23 -4.60 -5.46
N GLY A 99 -2.78 -3.82 -6.45
CA GLY A 99 -3.68 -3.24 -7.46
C GLY A 99 -4.36 -4.30 -8.34
N HIS A 100 -3.58 -5.23 -8.93
CA HIS A 100 -4.15 -6.28 -9.79
C HIS A 100 -5.05 -7.24 -9.00
N GLY A 101 -4.67 -7.54 -7.75
CA GLY A 101 -5.44 -8.39 -6.84
C GLY A 101 -6.76 -7.72 -6.42
N SER A 102 -6.75 -6.40 -6.22
CA SER A 102 -7.96 -5.62 -5.92
C SER A 102 -8.92 -5.57 -7.11
N ILE A 103 -8.40 -5.35 -8.32
CA ILE A 103 -9.18 -5.41 -9.57
C ILE A 103 -9.80 -6.80 -9.75
N GLY A 104 -8.99 -7.85 -9.62
CA GLY A 104 -9.47 -9.23 -9.72
C GLY A 104 -10.55 -9.54 -8.71
N THR A 105 -10.31 -9.24 -7.43
CA THR A 105 -11.26 -9.51 -6.33
C THR A 105 -12.56 -8.74 -6.53
N ALA A 106 -12.51 -7.45 -6.89
CA ALA A 106 -13.71 -6.64 -7.12
C ALA A 106 -14.51 -7.11 -8.35
N SER A 107 -13.83 -7.47 -9.45
CA SER A 107 -14.50 -8.09 -10.61
C SER A 107 -15.20 -9.37 -10.22
N MET A 108 -14.53 -10.27 -9.48
CA MET A 108 -15.13 -11.55 -9.09
C MET A 108 -16.28 -11.35 -8.12
N ALA A 109 -16.17 -10.42 -7.18
CA ALA A 109 -17.23 -10.11 -6.23
C ALA A 109 -18.53 -9.73 -6.95
N VAL A 110 -18.44 -8.95 -8.04
CA VAL A 110 -19.58 -8.62 -8.91
C VAL A 110 -20.06 -9.84 -9.71
N GLU A 111 -19.16 -10.53 -10.42
CA GLU A 111 -19.57 -11.62 -11.32
C GLU A 111 -20.13 -12.85 -10.61
N THR A 112 -19.70 -13.11 -9.37
CA THR A 112 -20.21 -14.23 -8.56
C THR A 112 -21.32 -13.83 -7.59
N GLY A 113 -21.71 -12.56 -7.56
CA GLY A 113 -22.77 -12.05 -6.69
C GLY A 113 -22.42 -12.06 -5.20
N LEU A 114 -21.13 -11.93 -4.84
CA LEU A 114 -20.70 -11.73 -3.45
C LEU A 114 -21.09 -10.35 -2.91
N VAL A 115 -21.39 -9.41 -3.81
CA VAL A 115 -21.88 -8.07 -3.48
C VAL A 115 -23.14 -7.73 -4.27
N ALA A 116 -23.89 -6.74 -3.80
CA ALA A 116 -25.04 -6.22 -4.54
C ALA A 116 -24.59 -5.50 -5.82
N VAL A 117 -25.10 -5.93 -6.98
CA VAL A 117 -24.69 -5.43 -8.28
C VAL A 117 -25.64 -4.34 -8.80
N ASN A 118 -25.06 -3.21 -9.21
CA ASN A 118 -25.74 -2.09 -9.86
C ASN A 118 -25.11 -1.79 -11.23
N GLU A 119 -25.95 -1.47 -12.22
CA GLU A 119 -25.51 -1.04 -13.56
C GLU A 119 -25.78 0.46 -13.78
N PRO A 120 -24.91 1.19 -14.51
CA PRO A 120 -23.71 0.72 -15.20
C PRO A 120 -22.45 0.66 -14.33
N TYR A 121 -22.53 1.07 -13.06
CA TYR A 121 -21.39 1.02 -12.13
C TYR A 121 -21.80 0.45 -10.77
N THR A 122 -20.97 -0.47 -10.27
CA THR A 122 -21.00 -0.99 -8.90
C THR A 122 -19.76 -0.48 -8.17
N GLU A 123 -19.92 0.04 -6.96
CA GLU A 123 -18.81 0.34 -6.06
C GLU A 123 -18.59 -0.90 -5.19
N VAL A 124 -17.36 -1.42 -5.17
CA VAL A 124 -16.94 -2.53 -4.30
C VAL A 124 -15.86 -2.00 -3.38
N VAL A 125 -16.10 -2.09 -2.09
CA VAL A 125 -15.25 -1.55 -1.04
C VAL A 125 -14.54 -2.71 -0.34
N LEU A 126 -13.21 -2.80 -0.50
CA LEU A 126 -12.38 -3.85 0.08
C LEU A 126 -11.66 -3.32 1.31
N ASP A 127 -11.84 -3.95 2.47
CA ASP A 127 -11.07 -3.67 3.69
C ASP A 127 -9.78 -4.50 3.68
N THR A 128 -8.64 -3.83 3.54
CA THR A 128 -7.32 -4.47 3.41
C THR A 128 -6.41 -4.11 4.58
N PRO A 129 -5.27 -4.79 4.80
CA PRO A 129 -4.31 -4.38 5.82
C PRO A 129 -3.77 -2.95 5.66
N SER A 130 -3.77 -2.42 4.43
CA SER A 130 -3.45 -1.01 4.17
C SER A 130 -4.61 -0.06 4.47
N GLY A 131 -5.84 -0.57 4.48
CA GLY A 131 -7.08 0.18 4.66
C GLY A 131 -8.07 -0.06 3.51
N ILE A 132 -9.01 0.86 3.31
CA ILE A 132 -10.15 0.72 2.40
C ILE A 132 -9.79 1.01 0.94
N ILE A 133 -9.95 0.02 0.07
CA ILE A 133 -9.82 0.19 -1.37
C ILE A 133 -11.21 0.30 -2.00
N ARG A 134 -11.47 1.43 -2.66
CA ARG A 134 -12.72 1.67 -3.40
C ARG A 134 -12.52 1.32 -4.87
N ALA A 135 -13.10 0.19 -5.29
CA ALA A 135 -13.09 -0.26 -6.66
C ALA A 135 -14.40 0.12 -7.35
N LYS A 136 -14.31 0.91 -8.42
CA LYS A 136 -15.45 1.24 -9.27
C LYS A 136 -15.49 0.25 -10.44
N VAL A 137 -16.42 -0.69 -10.36
CA VAL A 137 -16.64 -1.73 -11.37
C VAL A 137 -17.65 -1.23 -12.40
N ARG A 138 -17.26 -1.15 -13.67
CA ARG A 138 -18.19 -0.95 -14.79
C ARG A 138 -18.85 -2.28 -15.12
N VAL A 139 -20.18 -2.32 -15.03
CA VAL A 139 -20.96 -3.55 -15.20
C VAL A 139 -21.85 -3.43 -16.43
N GLU A 140 -21.80 -4.46 -17.29
CA GLU A 140 -22.69 -4.57 -18.46
C GLU A 140 -23.24 -5.99 -18.56
N GLY A 141 -24.56 -6.14 -18.46
CA GLY A 141 -25.22 -7.45 -18.54
C GLY A 141 -24.75 -8.41 -17.45
N GLY A 142 -24.54 -7.89 -16.23
CA GLY A 142 -24.05 -8.64 -15.07
C GLY A 142 -22.55 -8.98 -15.08
N LYS A 143 -21.79 -8.55 -16.10
CA LYS A 143 -20.34 -8.80 -16.19
C LYS A 143 -19.52 -7.61 -15.75
N ALA A 144 -18.41 -7.85 -15.05
CA ALA A 144 -17.47 -6.82 -14.64
C ALA A 144 -16.51 -6.50 -15.80
N VAL A 145 -16.83 -5.48 -16.60
CA VAL A 145 -16.08 -5.19 -17.85
C VAL A 145 -14.77 -4.47 -17.57
N GLU A 146 -14.78 -3.52 -16.64
CA GLU A 146 -13.59 -2.76 -16.22
C GLU A 146 -13.69 -2.46 -14.72
N VAL A 147 -12.56 -2.40 -14.03
CA VAL A 147 -12.48 -1.95 -12.64
C VAL A 147 -11.48 -0.82 -12.54
N SER A 148 -11.89 0.28 -11.94
CA SER A 148 -11.05 1.43 -11.64
C SER A 148 -10.76 1.51 -10.14
N ILE A 149 -9.50 1.69 -9.78
CA ILE A 149 -9.04 1.93 -8.40
C ILE A 149 -8.21 3.21 -8.34
N LEU A 150 -8.33 3.95 -7.24
CA LEU A 150 -7.40 5.03 -6.92
C LEU A 150 -6.17 4.44 -6.23
N ASN A 151 -4.99 4.88 -6.64
CA ASN A 151 -3.73 4.46 -6.04
C ASN A 151 -3.12 5.62 -5.25
N VAL A 152 -2.12 5.30 -4.42
CA VAL A 152 -1.48 6.25 -3.51
C VAL A 152 -0.88 7.47 -4.21
N PRO A 153 -0.72 8.60 -3.49
CA PRO A 153 -0.06 9.75 -4.06
C PRO A 153 1.28 9.37 -4.68
N SER A 154 1.43 9.72 -5.95
CA SER A 154 2.53 9.30 -6.81
C SER A 154 3.28 10.53 -7.30
N PHE A 155 4.61 10.48 -7.34
CA PHE A 155 5.44 11.65 -7.66
C PHE A 155 6.78 11.24 -8.28
N LEU A 156 7.30 12.10 -9.15
CA LEU A 156 8.67 11.99 -9.64
C LEU A 156 9.64 12.41 -8.53
N TYR A 157 10.54 11.52 -8.12
CA TYR A 157 11.46 11.76 -7.00
C TYR A 157 12.80 12.35 -7.44
N ARG A 158 13.44 11.74 -8.45
CA ARG A 158 14.69 12.23 -9.06
C ARG A 158 14.68 11.95 -10.55
N GLU A 159 15.26 12.85 -11.33
CA GLU A 159 15.34 12.70 -12.78
C GLU A 159 16.77 12.79 -13.29
N ASN A 160 16.99 12.30 -14.51
CA ASN A 160 18.26 12.39 -15.24
C ASN A 160 19.45 11.75 -14.49
N LEU A 161 19.18 10.69 -13.73
CA LEU A 161 20.23 9.89 -13.12
C LEU A 161 20.86 8.96 -14.16
N LYS A 162 22.06 8.46 -13.85
CA LYS A 162 22.79 7.55 -14.71
C LYS A 162 23.63 6.60 -13.88
N THR A 163 23.73 5.35 -14.28
CA THR A 163 24.60 4.36 -13.64
C THR A 163 25.28 3.49 -14.70
N GLU A 164 26.48 3.00 -14.39
CA GLU A 164 27.23 2.12 -15.28
C GLU A 164 26.96 0.65 -14.95
N ILE A 165 26.47 -0.09 -15.95
CA ILE A 165 26.28 -1.53 -15.88
C ILE A 165 27.26 -2.22 -16.86
N PRO A 166 28.12 -3.14 -16.38
CA PRO A 166 29.00 -3.91 -17.26
C PRO A 166 28.22 -4.62 -18.37
N GLY A 167 28.66 -4.44 -19.61
CA GLY A 167 28.01 -4.97 -20.81
C GLY A 167 26.98 -4.03 -21.45
N TYR A 168 26.45 -3.07 -20.71
CA TYR A 168 25.42 -2.12 -21.20
C TYR A 168 25.89 -0.66 -21.20
N GLY A 169 26.99 -0.34 -20.50
CA GLY A 169 27.53 1.01 -20.42
C GLY A 169 26.72 1.90 -19.47
N MET A 170 26.65 3.20 -19.80
CA MET A 170 25.91 4.18 -19.01
C MET A 170 24.42 4.13 -19.32
N ILE A 171 23.61 3.73 -18.34
CA ILE A 171 22.16 3.64 -18.44
C ILE A 171 21.52 4.87 -17.76
N PRO A 172 20.78 5.72 -18.51
CA PRO A 172 20.00 6.81 -17.92
C PRO A 172 18.70 6.27 -17.30
N TYR A 173 18.28 6.86 -16.19
CA TYR A 173 17.02 6.51 -15.53
C TYR A 173 16.48 7.65 -14.68
N ASP A 174 15.18 7.60 -14.40
CA ASP A 174 14.52 8.41 -13.37
C ASP A 174 14.14 7.53 -12.17
N ILE A 175 13.94 8.12 -11.00
CA ILE A 175 13.31 7.47 -9.85
C ILE A 175 11.96 8.13 -9.63
N SER A 176 10.89 7.33 -9.66
CA SER A 176 9.52 7.78 -9.46
C SER A 176 8.81 6.88 -8.44
N PHE A 177 7.88 7.44 -7.68
CA PHE A 177 7.09 6.72 -6.68
C PHE A 177 5.65 6.54 -7.17
N GLY A 178 5.14 5.31 -7.07
CA GLY A 178 3.77 4.94 -7.48
C GLY A 178 3.08 3.96 -6.51
N GLY A 179 3.48 3.97 -5.24
CA GLY A 179 3.20 2.91 -4.24
C GLY A 179 4.48 2.18 -3.80
N SER A 180 5.43 2.08 -4.72
CA SER A 180 6.82 1.70 -4.47
C SER A 180 7.73 2.61 -5.30
N PHE A 181 9.03 2.64 -5.00
CA PHE A 181 9.99 3.35 -5.86
C PHE A 181 10.38 2.49 -7.06
N PHE A 182 10.31 3.12 -8.23
CA PHE A 182 10.68 2.54 -9.52
C PHE A 182 11.88 3.28 -10.10
N ALA A 183 12.84 2.54 -10.64
CA ALA A 183 13.76 3.08 -11.63
C ALA A 183 13.13 2.97 -13.01
N LEU A 184 12.82 4.10 -13.64
CA LEU A 184 12.24 4.17 -14.98
C LEU A 184 13.36 4.27 -16.01
N VAL A 185 13.48 3.27 -16.88
CA VAL A 185 14.54 3.16 -17.88
C VAL A 185 13.93 3.13 -19.27
N ASP A 186 14.41 4.02 -20.15
CA ASP A 186 14.05 3.99 -21.56
C ASP A 186 14.79 2.83 -22.24
N ALA A 187 14.05 1.77 -22.58
CA ALA A 187 14.62 0.57 -23.19
C ALA A 187 15.20 0.86 -24.59
N GLU A 188 14.57 1.75 -25.36
CA GLU A 188 15.04 2.12 -26.69
C GLU A 188 16.37 2.89 -26.61
N ALA A 189 16.54 3.73 -25.59
CA ALA A 189 17.78 4.48 -25.36
C ALA A 189 18.99 3.58 -25.05
N ILE A 190 18.77 2.35 -24.56
CA ILE A 190 19.82 1.38 -24.26
C ILE A 190 19.86 0.21 -25.25
N GLY A 191 19.07 0.26 -26.33
CA GLY A 191 19.03 -0.78 -27.36
C GLY A 191 18.37 -2.09 -26.94
N LEU A 192 17.52 -2.06 -25.91
CA LEU A 192 16.80 -3.23 -25.38
C LEU A 192 15.40 -3.34 -26.02
N ASP A 193 15.10 -4.48 -26.63
CA ASP A 193 13.78 -4.78 -27.20
C ASP A 193 12.91 -5.54 -26.20
N LEU A 194 11.78 -4.95 -25.80
CA LEU A 194 10.88 -5.55 -24.83
C LEU A 194 9.97 -6.59 -25.50
N LYS A 195 10.52 -7.78 -25.76
CA LYS A 195 9.78 -8.94 -26.28
C LYS A 195 9.99 -10.14 -25.37
N ALA A 196 8.98 -11.01 -25.30
CA ALA A 196 9.00 -12.21 -24.46
C ALA A 196 10.25 -13.10 -24.68
N LYS A 197 10.80 -13.19 -25.90
CA LYS A 197 12.03 -13.95 -26.18
C LYS A 197 13.29 -13.42 -25.48
N TYR A 198 13.26 -12.19 -24.98
CA TYR A 198 14.39 -11.54 -24.29
C TYR A 198 14.17 -11.47 -22.77
N ILE A 199 13.20 -12.20 -22.21
CA ILE A 199 12.83 -12.05 -20.80
C ILE A 199 13.95 -12.39 -19.83
N GLU A 200 14.81 -13.37 -20.15
CA GLU A 200 15.98 -13.71 -19.33
C GLU A 200 16.98 -12.55 -19.28
N GLU A 201 17.22 -11.89 -20.41
CA GLU A 201 18.10 -10.72 -20.48
C GLU A 201 17.52 -9.53 -19.71
N ILE A 202 16.23 -9.23 -19.91
CA ILE A 202 15.53 -8.11 -19.27
C ILE A 202 15.51 -8.30 -17.74
N THR A 203 15.18 -9.50 -17.26
CA THR A 203 15.18 -9.82 -15.82
C THR A 203 16.57 -9.73 -15.22
N GLU A 204 17.59 -10.27 -15.88
CA GLU A 204 18.98 -10.18 -15.41
C GLU A 204 19.44 -8.72 -15.30
N LEU A 205 19.19 -7.91 -16.33
CA LEU A 205 19.53 -6.50 -16.35
C LEU A 205 18.76 -5.72 -15.28
N GLY A 206 17.46 -5.94 -15.15
CA GLY A 206 16.61 -5.28 -14.14
C GLY A 206 17.13 -5.53 -12.72
N MET A 207 17.52 -6.77 -12.41
CA MET A 207 18.08 -7.11 -11.10
C MET A 207 19.46 -6.47 -10.89
N LYS A 208 20.33 -6.43 -11.91
CA LYS A 208 21.63 -5.74 -11.83
C LYS A 208 21.43 -4.24 -11.57
N LEU A 209 20.50 -3.60 -12.29
CA LEU A 209 20.17 -2.19 -12.13
C LEU A 209 19.64 -1.90 -10.73
N ARG A 210 18.63 -2.63 -10.25
CA ARG A 210 18.06 -2.43 -8.90
C ARG A 210 19.15 -2.47 -7.84
N ASN A 211 19.98 -3.51 -7.87
CA ASN A 211 21.07 -3.70 -6.91
C ASN A 211 22.14 -2.60 -6.98
N ARG A 212 22.43 -2.10 -8.18
CA ARG A 212 23.39 -1.02 -8.40
C ARG A 212 22.85 0.31 -7.89
N ILE A 213 21.61 0.64 -8.27
CA ILE A 213 20.93 1.88 -7.88
C ILE A 213 20.80 1.96 -6.37
N ASN A 214 20.38 0.89 -5.69
CA ASN A 214 20.25 0.87 -4.23
C ASN A 214 21.61 1.01 -3.49
N LYS A 215 22.74 0.74 -4.15
CA LYS A 215 24.08 1.00 -3.58
C LYS A 215 24.57 2.42 -3.81
N GLU A 216 24.14 3.05 -4.91
CA GLU A 216 24.66 4.35 -5.36
C GLU A 216 23.77 5.53 -4.95
N VAL A 217 22.46 5.27 -4.81
CA VAL A 217 21.45 6.30 -4.63
C VAL A 217 20.69 6.07 -3.34
N ASN A 218 20.98 6.91 -2.35
CA ASN A 218 20.16 6.99 -1.15
C ASN A 218 18.84 7.67 -1.48
N ILE A 219 17.74 6.94 -1.33
CA ILE A 219 16.38 7.46 -1.43
C ILE A 219 15.65 7.30 -0.11
N ARG A 220 14.64 8.14 0.10
CA ARG A 220 13.71 8.01 1.22
C ARG A 220 12.39 8.64 0.82
N HIS A 221 11.31 7.91 1.01
CA HIS A 221 9.98 8.47 0.88
C HIS A 221 9.79 9.55 1.96
N PRO A 222 9.25 10.75 1.63
CA PRO A 222 9.14 11.84 2.61
C PRO A 222 8.35 11.49 3.88
N TYR A 223 7.40 10.57 3.74
CA TYR A 223 6.43 10.21 4.78
C TYR A 223 6.37 8.71 5.09
N LEU A 224 7.06 7.84 4.33
CA LEU A 224 6.96 6.37 4.48
C LEU A 224 8.34 5.83 4.81
N ASP A 225 8.43 4.74 5.57
CA ASP A 225 9.72 4.05 5.81
C ASP A 225 10.11 3.17 4.61
N ILE A 226 10.16 3.79 3.41
CA ILE A 226 10.59 3.16 2.16
C ILE A 226 11.87 3.87 1.71
N THR A 227 12.97 3.12 1.66
CA THR A 227 14.32 3.65 1.40
C THR A 227 15.04 2.97 0.23
N THR A 228 14.35 2.09 -0.49
CA THR A 228 14.90 1.30 -1.60
C THR A 228 14.06 1.45 -2.85
N VAL A 229 14.73 1.39 -4.01
CA VAL A 229 14.09 1.11 -5.29
C VAL A 229 13.81 -0.39 -5.34
N ASP A 230 12.54 -0.75 -5.40
CA ASP A 230 12.13 -2.16 -5.34
C ASP A 230 11.91 -2.76 -6.73
N LEU A 231 11.61 -1.89 -7.72
CA LEU A 231 11.24 -2.28 -9.08
C LEU A 231 12.02 -1.48 -10.13
N VAL A 232 12.33 -2.14 -11.25
CA VAL A 232 12.86 -1.49 -12.45
C VAL A 232 11.83 -1.62 -13.55
N GLU A 233 11.37 -0.49 -14.08
CA GLU A 233 10.45 -0.44 -15.22
C GLU A 233 11.22 -0.05 -16.47
N PHE A 234 11.35 -1.01 -17.39
CA PHE A 234 11.79 -0.70 -18.74
C PHE A 234 10.58 -0.29 -19.56
N TYR A 235 10.64 0.88 -20.20
CA TYR A 235 9.57 1.35 -21.08
C TYR A 235 10.08 1.61 -22.49
N ALA A 236 9.20 1.44 -23.46
CA ALA A 236 9.49 1.66 -24.88
C ALA A 236 8.23 2.17 -25.59
N ARG A 237 8.37 2.51 -26.86
CA ARG A 237 7.23 2.67 -27.77
C ARG A 237 6.31 1.44 -27.73
N ALA A 238 5.00 1.69 -27.73
CA ALA A 238 3.98 0.65 -27.82
C ALA A 238 3.95 -0.07 -29.17
N ASP A 239 3.60 -1.36 -29.14
CA ASP A 239 3.26 -2.15 -30.32
C ASP A 239 1.75 -2.01 -30.62
N HIS A 240 0.91 -1.89 -29.59
CA HIS A 240 -0.53 -1.74 -29.72
C HIS A 240 -0.92 -0.32 -30.18
N PRO A 241 -1.76 -0.15 -31.22
CA PRO A 241 -2.05 1.16 -31.82
C PRO A 241 -2.82 2.12 -30.91
N GLN A 242 -3.45 1.60 -29.85
CA GLN A 242 -4.18 2.40 -28.86
C GLN A 242 -3.38 2.64 -27.57
N ALA A 243 -2.16 2.08 -27.46
CA ALA A 243 -1.31 2.28 -26.31
C ALA A 243 -0.33 3.44 -26.56
N ASP A 244 -0.07 4.23 -25.54
CA ASP A 244 0.86 5.36 -25.60
C ASP A 244 2.31 4.88 -25.50
N LEU A 245 2.56 3.91 -24.61
CA LEU A 245 3.85 3.27 -24.38
C LEU A 245 3.63 1.79 -24.03
N LYS A 246 4.72 1.02 -23.99
CA LYS A 246 4.74 -0.31 -23.38
C LYS A 246 5.80 -0.43 -22.31
N ASN A 247 5.62 -1.36 -21.38
CA ASN A 247 6.59 -1.64 -20.33
C ASN A 247 6.85 -3.13 -20.07
N CYS A 248 7.93 -3.37 -19.32
CA CYS A 248 8.18 -4.59 -18.59
C CYS A 248 8.77 -4.21 -17.23
N VAL A 249 8.10 -4.62 -16.15
CA VAL A 249 8.52 -4.33 -14.78
C VAL A 249 9.21 -5.56 -14.19
N ILE A 250 10.44 -5.37 -13.71
CA ILE A 250 11.22 -6.39 -13.03
C ILE A 250 11.24 -6.13 -11.53
N PHE A 251 10.89 -7.15 -10.74
CA PHE A 251 10.76 -7.03 -9.29
C PHE A 251 11.05 -8.33 -8.55
N GLY A 252 10.96 -8.29 -7.21
CA GLY A 252 11.11 -9.46 -6.35
C GLY A 252 12.42 -10.19 -6.60
N GLN A 253 12.33 -11.50 -6.83
CA GLN A 253 13.46 -12.38 -7.15
C GLN A 253 13.54 -12.67 -8.66
N ALA A 254 13.72 -11.61 -9.45
CA ALA A 254 13.75 -11.65 -10.92
C ALA A 254 12.41 -12.06 -11.58
N GLN A 255 11.30 -11.64 -10.98
CA GLN A 255 9.98 -11.77 -11.59
C GLN A 255 9.76 -10.66 -12.60
N ALA A 256 8.97 -10.94 -13.63
CA ALA A 256 8.55 -9.97 -14.62
C ALA A 256 7.02 -9.88 -14.62
N ASP A 257 6.49 -8.67 -14.45
CA ASP A 257 5.05 -8.44 -14.44
C ASP A 257 4.46 -8.70 -15.83
N ARG A 258 3.37 -9.47 -15.89
CA ARG A 258 2.64 -9.77 -17.14
C ARG A 258 1.58 -8.72 -17.42
N SER A 259 1.17 -7.97 -16.41
CA SER A 259 0.38 -6.76 -16.56
C SER A 259 1.26 -5.55 -16.85
N PRO A 260 0.68 -4.41 -17.25
CA PRO A 260 1.42 -3.14 -17.33
C PRO A 260 1.82 -2.56 -15.96
N CYS A 261 1.65 -3.31 -14.87
CA CYS A 261 1.92 -2.93 -13.49
C CYS A 261 1.14 -1.69 -13.02
N GLY A 262 0.17 -1.84 -12.12
CA GLY A 262 -0.64 -0.70 -11.65
C GLY A 262 0.17 0.40 -10.96
N THR A 263 1.09 0.00 -10.09
CA THR A 263 2.02 0.90 -9.39
C THR A 263 3.08 1.49 -10.33
N GLY A 264 3.56 0.72 -11.31
CA GLY A 264 4.47 1.21 -12.36
C GLY A 264 3.79 2.24 -13.26
N THR A 265 2.56 1.94 -13.71
CA THR A 265 1.72 2.88 -14.46
C THR A 265 1.50 4.17 -13.68
N SER A 266 1.25 4.08 -12.37
CA SER A 266 1.12 5.25 -11.49
C SER A 266 2.41 6.07 -11.40
N ALA A 267 3.56 5.41 -11.22
CA ALA A 267 4.87 6.04 -11.21
C ALA A 267 5.22 6.71 -12.55
N LYS A 268 4.84 6.07 -13.67
CA LYS A 268 5.03 6.59 -15.02
C LYS A 268 4.17 7.82 -15.30
N ILE A 269 2.88 7.78 -14.95
CA ILE A 269 1.97 8.93 -15.06
C ILE A 269 2.51 10.09 -14.23
N ALA A 270 2.98 9.85 -13.00
CA ALA A 270 3.58 10.88 -12.16
C ALA A 270 4.83 11.51 -12.80
N ALA A 271 5.70 10.69 -13.40
CA ALA A 271 6.88 11.16 -14.12
C ALA A 271 6.52 11.98 -15.37
N LEU A 272 5.54 11.53 -16.16
CA LEU A 272 5.06 12.25 -17.35
C LEU A 272 4.39 13.56 -16.95
N TYR A 273 3.58 13.56 -15.90
CA TYR A 273 2.90 14.74 -15.38
C TYR A 273 3.89 15.79 -14.88
N ALA A 274 4.86 15.40 -14.03
CA ALA A 274 5.89 16.29 -13.53
C ALA A 274 6.72 16.92 -14.67
N LYS A 275 6.95 16.17 -15.76
CA LYS A 275 7.64 16.62 -16.98
C LYS A 275 6.75 17.39 -17.96
N GLY A 276 5.48 17.65 -17.62
CA GLY A 276 4.54 18.37 -18.47
C GLY A 276 4.13 17.62 -19.75
N LYS A 277 4.34 16.30 -19.80
CA LYS A 277 4.02 15.43 -20.95
C LYS A 277 2.63 14.81 -20.87
N LEU A 278 1.97 14.86 -19.71
CA LEU A 278 0.61 14.37 -19.49
C LEU A 278 -0.15 15.35 -18.60
N GLY A 279 -1.37 15.73 -18.98
CA GLY A 279 -2.24 16.62 -18.22
C GLY A 279 -3.11 15.92 -17.18
N LEU A 280 -3.76 16.71 -16.32
CA LEU A 280 -4.76 16.19 -15.38
C LEU A 280 -5.98 15.65 -16.14
N ASN A 281 -6.51 14.50 -15.72
CA ASN A 281 -7.61 13.76 -16.36
C ASN A 281 -7.34 13.38 -17.82
N GLN A 282 -6.07 13.43 -18.27
CA GLN A 282 -5.68 12.91 -19.57
C GLN A 282 -5.44 11.40 -19.44
N LYS A 283 -6.15 10.63 -20.28
CA LYS A 283 -5.98 9.18 -20.35
C LYS A 283 -4.59 8.83 -20.85
N PHE A 284 -3.99 7.85 -20.19
CA PHE A 284 -2.74 7.20 -20.56
C PHE A 284 -3.00 5.70 -20.65
N VAL A 285 -2.62 5.09 -21.76
CA VAL A 285 -2.82 3.66 -22.04
C VAL A 285 -1.46 3.00 -22.07
N TYR A 286 -1.21 2.09 -21.11
CA TYR A 286 0.06 1.41 -20.98
C TYR A 286 -0.08 -0.06 -21.38
N GLU A 287 0.76 -0.49 -22.32
CA GLU A 287 0.85 -1.87 -22.77
C GLU A 287 1.91 -2.66 -21.97
N SER A 288 1.66 -3.93 -21.70
CA SER A 288 2.66 -4.84 -21.10
C SER A 288 3.49 -5.53 -22.18
N MET A 289 4.57 -6.19 -21.79
CA MET A 289 5.39 -6.99 -22.70
C MET A 289 4.60 -8.09 -23.44
N ILE A 290 3.45 -8.53 -22.92
CA ILE A 290 2.58 -9.54 -23.56
C ILE A 290 1.39 -8.93 -24.33
N GLY A 291 1.35 -7.60 -24.49
CA GLY A 291 0.31 -6.89 -25.24
C GLY A 291 -0.96 -6.57 -24.45
N SER A 292 -0.95 -6.80 -23.13
CA SER A 292 -2.09 -6.51 -22.26
C SER A 292 -2.11 -5.03 -21.86
N ILE A 293 -3.27 -4.48 -21.49
CA ILE A 293 -3.46 -3.03 -21.38
C ILE A 293 -4.07 -2.61 -20.04
N PHE A 294 -3.51 -1.54 -19.48
CA PHE A 294 -4.13 -0.72 -18.45
C PHE A 294 -4.38 0.68 -18.97
N LYS A 295 -5.43 1.29 -18.45
CA LYS A 295 -5.69 2.72 -18.61
C LYS A 295 -5.39 3.38 -17.28
N GLY A 296 -4.73 4.52 -17.30
CA GLY A 296 -4.59 5.34 -16.11
C GLY A 296 -4.73 6.81 -16.42
N GLU A 297 -4.98 7.60 -15.38
CA GLU A 297 -5.04 9.06 -15.48
C GLU A 297 -4.68 9.68 -14.13
N ALA A 298 -4.12 10.89 -14.16
CA ALA A 298 -3.96 11.69 -12.95
C ALA A 298 -5.29 12.38 -12.64
N VAL A 299 -6.00 11.96 -11.59
CA VAL A 299 -7.34 12.51 -11.26
C VAL A 299 -7.25 13.76 -10.37
N GLN A 300 -6.16 13.91 -9.62
CA GLN A 300 -5.96 15.02 -8.71
C GLN A 300 -4.47 15.38 -8.61
N GLU A 301 -4.17 16.68 -8.56
CA GLU A 301 -2.84 17.20 -8.21
C GLU A 301 -2.75 17.46 -6.70
N LEU A 302 -1.58 17.20 -6.13
CA LEU A 302 -1.20 17.58 -4.78
C LEU A 302 0.31 17.83 -4.68
N GLU A 303 0.78 18.26 -3.51
CA GLU A 303 2.19 18.45 -3.23
C GLU A 303 2.65 17.50 -2.11
N ILE A 304 3.78 16.83 -2.31
CA ILE A 304 4.45 15.99 -1.31
C ILE A 304 5.84 16.52 -1.09
N SER A 305 6.11 17.09 0.09
CA SER A 305 7.44 17.60 0.45
C SER A 305 8.06 18.52 -0.62
N GLY A 306 7.27 19.43 -1.20
CA GLY A 306 7.71 20.34 -2.25
C GLY A 306 7.78 19.74 -3.66
N MET A 307 7.49 18.45 -3.83
CA MET A 307 7.40 17.79 -5.13
C MET A 307 5.96 17.80 -5.64
N LYS A 308 5.80 18.00 -6.95
CA LYS A 308 4.51 17.80 -7.62
C LYS A 308 4.15 16.33 -7.57
N ALA A 309 2.96 16.04 -7.04
CA ALA A 309 2.42 14.71 -6.88
C ALA A 309 1.01 14.64 -7.47
N ILE A 310 0.56 13.43 -7.76
CA ILE A 310 -0.76 13.15 -8.29
C ILE A 310 -1.44 12.05 -7.50
N VAL A 311 -2.77 12.00 -7.52
CA VAL A 311 -3.52 10.77 -7.24
C VAL A 311 -3.81 10.12 -8.60
N PRO A 312 -3.20 8.96 -8.92
CA PRO A 312 -3.51 8.23 -10.14
C PRO A 312 -4.71 7.31 -9.94
N GLN A 313 -5.53 7.21 -10.97
CA GLN A 313 -6.53 6.16 -11.12
C GLN A 313 -6.01 5.13 -12.12
N ILE A 314 -6.10 3.84 -11.78
CA ILE A 314 -5.76 2.72 -12.66
C ILE A 314 -7.01 1.92 -12.97
N THR A 315 -7.19 1.59 -14.24
CA THR A 315 -8.30 0.81 -14.76
C THR A 315 -7.81 -0.40 -15.52
N GLY A 316 -8.31 -1.57 -15.15
CA GLY A 316 -8.03 -2.85 -15.80
C GLY A 316 -9.25 -3.74 -15.91
N SER A 317 -9.08 -4.91 -16.51
CA SER A 317 -10.11 -5.95 -16.61
C SER A 317 -9.56 -7.26 -16.05
N ALA A 318 -10.43 -8.03 -15.41
CA ALA A 318 -10.11 -9.35 -14.90
C ALA A 318 -11.09 -10.39 -15.44
N TYR A 319 -10.62 -11.64 -15.54
CA TYR A 319 -11.38 -12.74 -16.13
C TYR A 319 -11.25 -14.00 -15.27
N ILE A 320 -12.36 -14.67 -15.00
CA ILE A 320 -12.39 -15.99 -14.34
C ILE A 320 -11.68 -17.00 -15.24
N THR A 321 -10.73 -17.75 -14.67
CA THR A 321 -10.07 -18.88 -15.32
C THR A 321 -10.54 -20.22 -14.78
N GLY A 322 -11.08 -20.27 -13.56
CA GLY A 322 -11.66 -21.49 -13.01
C GLY A 322 -12.28 -21.32 -11.63
N MET A 323 -13.12 -22.27 -11.26
CA MET A 323 -13.56 -22.46 -9.88
C MET A 323 -12.98 -23.79 -9.40
N ASN A 324 -12.15 -23.74 -8.36
CA ASN A 324 -11.31 -24.86 -7.97
C ASN A 324 -11.61 -25.32 -6.54
N GLN A 325 -11.43 -26.61 -6.31
CA GLN A 325 -11.45 -27.22 -5.00
C GLN A 325 -10.08 -27.86 -4.75
N TRP A 326 -9.32 -27.31 -3.79
CA TRP A 326 -7.99 -27.77 -3.44
C TRP A 326 -8.06 -28.67 -2.21
N ILE A 327 -7.36 -29.79 -2.27
CA ILE A 327 -7.33 -30.79 -1.22
C ILE A 327 -5.90 -30.84 -0.67
N LEU A 328 -5.79 -30.81 0.66
CA LEU A 328 -4.56 -31.12 1.38
C LEU A 328 -4.81 -32.45 2.09
N ASP A 329 -3.98 -33.43 1.76
CA ASP A 329 -4.00 -34.76 2.34
C ASP A 329 -2.84 -34.81 3.35
N ASP A 330 -3.13 -35.18 4.60
CA ASP A 330 -2.15 -35.21 5.69
C ASP A 330 -1.03 -36.26 5.44
N ASP A 331 -1.26 -37.19 4.51
CA ASP A 331 -0.26 -38.17 4.07
C ASP A 331 0.60 -37.67 2.88
N ASP A 332 0.31 -36.49 2.30
CA ASP A 332 1.08 -35.90 1.20
C ASP A 332 2.38 -35.25 1.73
N PRO A 333 3.58 -35.79 1.42
CA PRO A 333 4.84 -35.21 1.88
C PRO A 333 5.14 -33.82 1.29
N LEU A 334 4.36 -33.38 0.30
CA LEU A 334 4.44 -32.07 -0.33
C LEU A 334 3.19 -31.21 -0.03
N GLU A 335 2.48 -31.49 1.06
CA GLU A 335 1.27 -30.76 1.46
C GLU A 335 1.46 -29.23 1.45
N ASP A 336 2.59 -28.76 1.99
CA ASP A 336 2.96 -27.34 2.11
C ASP A 336 3.52 -26.73 0.81
N GLY A 337 3.71 -27.55 -0.22
CA GLY A 337 4.27 -27.13 -1.50
C GLY A 337 5.77 -26.86 -1.52
N PHE A 338 6.30 -26.54 -2.70
CA PHE A 338 7.72 -26.30 -2.94
C PHE A 338 7.96 -25.36 -4.14
N LEU A 339 9.20 -24.89 -4.27
CA LEU A 339 9.67 -24.18 -5.47
C LEU A 339 10.98 -24.81 -5.95
N LEU A 340 11.10 -24.99 -7.27
CA LEU A 340 12.36 -25.40 -7.89
C LEU A 340 13.24 -24.17 -8.20
N GLY A 341 14.54 -24.29 -7.96
CA GLY A 341 15.56 -23.27 -8.23
C GLY A 341 16.07 -22.54 -6.99
N ASN A 342 17.09 -21.69 -7.17
CA ASN A 342 17.67 -20.92 -6.08
C ASN A 342 16.67 -19.88 -5.55
N VAL A 343 16.01 -20.20 -4.44
CA VAL A 343 15.29 -19.23 -3.62
C VAL A 343 16.36 -18.40 -2.90
N LYS A 344 16.75 -17.26 -3.46
CA LYS A 344 17.39 -16.23 -2.64
C LYS A 344 16.33 -15.78 -1.64
N LYS A 345 16.58 -16.03 -0.35
CA LYS A 345 15.75 -15.49 0.74
C LYS A 345 15.43 -14.03 0.44
N ALA A 346 14.20 -13.61 0.75
CA ALA A 346 13.79 -12.20 0.68
C ALA A 346 14.94 -11.32 1.19
N GLU A 347 15.21 -10.21 0.48
CA GLU A 347 16.28 -9.31 0.91
C GLU A 347 16.04 -8.97 2.38
N PRO A 348 17.08 -9.12 3.23
CA PRO A 348 16.90 -8.91 4.66
C PRO A 348 16.31 -7.52 4.87
N GLU A 349 15.26 -7.47 5.68
CA GLU A 349 14.59 -6.25 6.11
C GLU A 349 15.65 -5.17 6.44
N SER A 350 15.43 -3.94 5.95
CA SER A 350 16.42 -2.88 6.04
C SER A 350 16.89 -2.69 7.48
N ILE A 351 18.18 -2.34 7.67
CA ILE A 351 18.77 -2.06 8.99
C ILE A 351 17.89 -1.05 9.75
N ARG A 352 17.42 -0.01 9.05
CA ARG A 352 16.52 1.00 9.59
C ARG A 352 15.23 0.39 10.11
N THR A 353 14.52 -0.37 9.28
CA THR A 353 13.23 -0.98 9.64
C THR A 353 13.38 -1.95 10.82
N ARG A 354 14.48 -2.73 10.85
CA ARG A 354 14.83 -3.59 12.00
C ARG A 354 15.01 -2.79 13.29
N ILE A 355 15.73 -1.67 13.23
CA ILE A 355 15.94 -0.75 14.36
C ILE A 355 14.60 -0.16 14.82
N VAL A 356 13.77 0.35 13.90
CA VAL A 356 12.47 0.94 14.23
C VAL A 356 11.56 -0.08 14.91
N ARG A 357 11.45 -1.29 14.34
CA ARG A 357 10.65 -2.37 14.92
C ARG A 357 11.13 -2.75 16.32
N ALA A 358 12.44 -2.89 16.51
CA ALA A 358 13.03 -3.19 17.82
C ALA A 358 12.75 -2.06 18.83
N ALA A 359 12.93 -0.82 18.41
CA ALA A 359 12.67 0.36 19.24
C ALA A 359 11.20 0.41 19.68
N TRP A 360 10.25 0.28 18.75
CA TRP A 360 8.82 0.32 19.05
C TRP A 360 8.38 -0.83 19.96
N LYS A 361 8.96 -2.02 19.78
CA LYS A 361 8.75 -3.14 20.69
C LYS A 361 9.23 -2.80 22.10
N LEU A 362 10.44 -2.27 22.26
CA LEU A 362 10.99 -1.90 23.57
C LEU A 362 10.23 -0.73 24.22
N PHE A 363 9.80 0.26 23.43
CA PHE A 363 8.97 1.36 23.91
C PHE A 363 7.63 0.86 24.45
N ARG A 364 7.08 -0.21 23.86
CA ARG A 364 5.86 -0.88 24.36
C ARG A 364 6.13 -1.66 25.65
N GLU A 365 7.24 -2.38 25.72
CA GLU A 365 7.53 -3.27 26.86
C GLU A 365 7.97 -2.52 28.12
N LYS A 366 8.81 -1.48 27.99
CA LYS A 366 9.38 -0.77 29.15
C LYS A 366 9.36 0.75 29.08
N GLY A 367 8.85 1.33 27.99
CA GLY A 367 8.77 2.78 27.79
C GLY A 367 10.01 3.40 27.15
N PHE A 368 9.81 4.56 26.53
CA PHE A 368 10.89 5.31 25.87
C PHE A 368 12.02 5.74 26.83
N PRO A 369 11.75 6.28 28.05
CA PRO A 369 12.81 6.71 28.96
C PRO A 369 13.78 5.58 29.34
N GLU A 370 13.23 4.40 29.67
CA GLU A 370 13.98 3.23 30.13
C GLU A 370 14.63 2.42 29.00
N THR A 371 14.32 2.73 27.74
CA THR A 371 14.96 2.13 26.58
C THR A 371 16.29 2.80 26.30
N ARG A 372 17.39 2.04 26.29
CA ARG A 372 18.73 2.51 25.93
C ARG A 372 18.99 2.18 24.46
N THR A 373 19.85 2.96 23.80
CA THR A 373 20.28 2.67 22.42
C THR A 373 20.86 1.25 22.30
N ALA A 374 21.60 0.79 23.31
CA ALA A 374 22.15 -0.56 23.36
C ALA A 374 21.08 -1.66 23.36
N ASP A 375 19.91 -1.42 23.97
CA ASP A 375 18.81 -2.39 23.97
C ASP A 375 18.21 -2.53 22.57
N VAL A 376 18.05 -1.39 21.87
CA VAL A 376 17.56 -1.35 20.49
C VAL A 376 18.53 -2.04 19.55
N ILE A 377 19.83 -1.73 19.66
CA ILE A 377 20.91 -2.37 18.90
C ILE A 377 20.89 -3.89 19.11
N GLY A 378 20.83 -4.33 20.38
CA GLY A 378 20.80 -5.74 20.75
C GLY A 378 19.57 -6.47 20.21
N LEU A 379 18.38 -5.90 20.36
CA LEU A 379 17.13 -6.51 19.90
C LEU A 379 17.00 -6.49 18.36
N ALA A 380 17.48 -5.43 17.71
CA ALA A 380 17.49 -5.34 16.25
C ALA A 380 18.53 -6.29 15.63
N GLY A 381 19.55 -6.71 16.39
CA GLY A 381 20.66 -7.53 15.91
C GLY A 381 21.58 -6.77 14.95
N VAL A 382 21.78 -5.47 15.20
CA VAL A 382 22.66 -4.59 14.41
C VAL A 382 23.88 -4.19 15.24
N SER A 383 24.90 -3.67 14.60
CA SER A 383 26.05 -3.03 15.24
C SER A 383 25.77 -1.57 15.60
N THR A 384 26.62 -0.98 16.43
CA THR A 384 26.55 0.45 16.77
C THR A 384 26.73 1.34 15.54
N ASP A 385 27.64 0.98 14.64
CA ASP A 385 27.88 1.73 13.40
C ASP A 385 26.67 1.65 12.46
N GLU A 386 26.04 0.47 12.34
CA GLU A 386 24.80 0.31 11.57
C GLU A 386 23.65 1.12 12.16
N PHE A 387 23.55 1.23 13.49
CA PHE A 387 22.59 2.14 14.12
C PHE A 387 22.85 3.59 13.73
N HIS A 388 24.10 4.06 13.87
CA HIS A 388 24.48 5.44 13.54
C HIS A 388 24.42 5.77 12.05
N SER A 389 24.41 4.75 11.17
CA SER A 389 24.11 4.94 9.76
C SER A 389 22.65 5.33 9.50
N ALA A 390 21.73 4.98 10.40
CA ALA A 390 20.30 5.20 10.25
C ALA A 390 19.72 6.27 11.21
N PHE A 391 20.29 6.40 12.42
CA PHE A 391 19.85 7.28 13.49
C PHE A 391 21.05 7.78 14.31
N GLU A 392 21.16 9.08 14.53
CA GLU A 392 22.26 9.64 15.33
C GLU A 392 22.07 9.30 16.82
N LYS A 393 20.82 9.34 17.30
CA LYS A 393 20.47 9.15 18.71
C LYS A 393 19.10 8.50 18.88
N LYS A 394 18.80 8.07 20.11
CA LYS A 394 17.51 7.42 20.46
C LYS A 394 16.32 8.33 20.17
N GLU A 395 16.47 9.63 20.35
CA GLU A 395 15.41 10.62 20.12
C GLU A 395 14.95 10.65 18.67
N ASP A 396 15.81 10.34 17.70
CA ASP A 396 15.45 10.31 16.28
C ASP A 396 14.44 9.18 15.98
N LEU A 397 14.34 8.18 16.86
CA LEU A 397 13.33 7.13 16.77
C LEU A 397 11.93 7.66 17.10
N LEU A 398 11.80 8.80 17.80
CA LEU A 398 10.50 9.45 17.99
C LEU A 398 9.98 10.08 16.70
N ASP A 399 10.87 10.48 15.79
CA ASP A 399 10.49 11.06 14.51
C ASP A 399 9.82 10.03 13.60
N THR A 400 10.17 8.75 13.77
CA THR A 400 9.56 7.61 13.05
C THR A 400 8.08 7.44 13.33
N LEU A 401 7.59 7.93 14.48
CA LEU A 401 6.16 7.95 14.79
C LEU A 401 5.42 8.97 13.93
N GLY A 402 6.03 10.13 13.70
CA GLY A 402 5.46 11.10 12.78
C GLY A 402 5.44 10.57 11.35
N ASP A 403 6.51 9.90 10.91
CA ASP A 403 6.55 9.25 9.57
C ASP A 403 5.42 8.22 9.46
N PHE A 404 5.24 7.39 10.49
CA PHE A 404 4.11 6.46 10.56
C PHE A 404 2.74 7.15 10.46
N PHE A 405 2.55 8.30 11.10
CA PHE A 405 1.30 9.05 10.96
C PHE A 405 1.13 9.64 9.56
N ASP A 406 2.17 10.23 8.98
CA ASP A 406 2.11 10.80 7.62
C ASP A 406 1.82 9.71 6.59
N GLN A 407 2.37 8.49 6.76
CA GLN A 407 1.99 7.31 5.99
C GLN A 407 0.49 7.05 6.05
N LYS A 408 -0.03 6.94 7.27
CA LYS A 408 -1.44 6.61 7.48
C LYS A 408 -2.35 7.71 6.98
N TYR A 409 -1.97 8.98 7.07
CA TYR A 409 -2.71 10.06 6.43
C TYR A 409 -2.71 9.97 4.92
N ALA A 410 -1.58 9.67 4.28
CA ALA A 410 -1.51 9.50 2.83
C ALA A 410 -2.38 8.34 2.35
N GLU A 411 -2.40 7.22 3.09
CA GLU A 411 -3.30 6.10 2.86
C GLU A 411 -4.76 6.57 3.00
N LEU A 412 -5.14 7.09 4.17
CA LEU A 412 -6.50 7.55 4.45
C LEU A 412 -7.06 8.53 3.42
N MET A 413 -6.24 9.42 2.86
CA MET A 413 -6.68 10.38 1.83
C MET A 413 -7.25 9.72 0.57
N LEU A 414 -6.76 8.53 0.22
CA LEU A 414 -7.15 7.80 -0.99
C LEU A 414 -8.41 6.98 -0.78
N GLU A 415 -8.53 6.48 0.44
CA GLU A 415 -9.57 5.59 0.89
C GLU A 415 -10.82 6.36 1.31
N MET A 416 -10.62 7.61 1.72
CA MET A 416 -11.65 8.54 2.16
C MET A 416 -12.75 8.62 1.12
N ASN A 417 -13.99 8.37 1.56
CA ASN A 417 -15.15 8.37 0.69
C ASN A 417 -15.29 9.74 0.01
N PRO A 418 -15.26 9.81 -1.34
CA PRO A 418 -15.27 11.08 -2.06
C PRO A 418 -16.60 11.84 -1.95
N ARG A 419 -17.65 11.21 -1.40
CA ARG A 419 -18.95 11.85 -1.14
C ARG A 419 -18.99 12.61 0.19
N LEU A 420 -17.99 12.42 1.06
CA LEU A 420 -17.93 13.14 2.33
C LEU A 420 -17.76 14.63 2.06
N ASN A 421 -18.59 15.44 2.70
CA ASN A 421 -18.38 16.88 2.75
C ASN A 421 -17.13 17.21 3.60
N HIS A 422 -16.62 18.43 3.51
CA HIS A 422 -15.34 18.78 4.14
C HIS A 422 -15.40 18.69 5.67
N TYR A 423 -16.58 18.92 6.26
CA TYR A 423 -16.79 18.71 7.70
C TYR A 423 -16.69 17.22 8.08
N GLU A 424 -17.32 16.34 7.31
CA GLU A 424 -17.25 14.89 7.51
C GLU A 424 -15.84 14.36 7.28
N GLN A 425 -15.08 14.91 6.33
CA GLN A 425 -13.67 14.57 6.12
C GLN A 425 -12.82 14.87 7.37
N LEU A 426 -13.02 16.03 8.02
CA LEU A 426 -12.32 16.37 9.27
C LEU A 426 -12.67 15.41 10.42
N LEU A 427 -13.94 14.97 10.51
CA LEU A 427 -14.36 13.99 11.52
C LEU A 427 -13.78 12.61 11.23
N TYR A 428 -13.77 12.19 9.97
CA TYR A 428 -13.20 10.91 9.52
C TYR A 428 -11.71 10.83 9.83
N LEU A 429 -10.93 11.85 9.43
CA LEU A 429 -9.49 11.89 9.70
C LEU A 429 -9.17 11.85 11.19
N ASN A 430 -9.93 12.59 12.02
CA ASN A 430 -9.76 12.53 13.47
C ASN A 430 -10.05 11.13 14.03
N ARG A 431 -11.16 10.52 13.59
CA ARG A 431 -11.57 9.17 14.03
C ARG A 431 -10.47 8.17 13.76
N GLU A 432 -9.96 8.15 12.53
CA GLU A 432 -8.94 7.18 12.12
C GLU A 432 -7.59 7.45 12.78
N LEU A 433 -7.21 8.71 12.99
CA LEU A 433 -6.02 9.05 13.78
C LEU A 433 -6.13 8.52 15.22
N PHE A 434 -7.28 8.73 15.86
CA PHE A 434 -7.45 8.35 17.26
C PHE A 434 -7.50 6.83 17.41
N ARG A 435 -8.17 6.14 16.48
CA ARG A 435 -8.17 4.68 16.39
C ARG A 435 -6.76 4.14 16.21
N LEU A 436 -5.96 4.80 15.38
CA LEU A 436 -4.56 4.45 15.14
C LEU A 436 -3.70 4.62 16.41
N ILE A 437 -3.89 5.73 17.14
CA ILE A 437 -3.20 5.99 18.41
C ILE A 437 -3.54 4.92 19.44
N GLU A 438 -4.82 4.55 19.58
CA GLU A 438 -5.27 3.54 20.54
C GLU A 438 -4.73 2.15 20.23
N THR A 439 -4.75 1.76 18.95
CA THR A 439 -4.52 0.37 18.55
C THR A 439 -3.06 0.08 18.18
N GLN A 440 -2.37 1.05 17.57
CA GLN A 440 -1.06 0.80 16.97
C GLN A 440 0.10 1.46 17.72
N VAL A 441 -0.15 2.57 18.43
CA VAL A 441 0.91 3.31 19.12
C VAL A 441 1.03 2.86 20.58
N PRO A 442 2.24 2.59 21.11
CA PRO A 442 2.41 2.24 22.51
C PRO A 442 1.91 3.36 23.45
N PHE A 443 0.99 3.06 24.37
CA PHE A 443 0.40 4.05 25.28
C PHE A 443 1.44 4.90 26.04
N ASN A 444 2.44 4.25 26.64
CA ASN A 444 3.51 4.93 27.37
C ASN A 444 4.35 5.87 26.49
N LEU A 445 4.42 5.60 25.19
CA LEU A 445 5.08 6.49 24.23
C LEU A 445 4.23 7.75 24.00
N VAL A 446 2.91 7.61 23.87
CA VAL A 446 1.98 8.74 23.75
C VAL A 446 2.04 9.62 25.00
N VAL A 447 1.97 9.01 26.20
CA VAL A 447 2.13 9.72 27.47
C VAL A 447 3.44 10.50 27.48
N PHE A 448 4.56 9.84 27.15
CA PHE A 448 5.87 10.49 27.12
C PHE A 448 5.91 11.71 26.20
N LEU A 449 5.34 11.61 25.00
CA LEU A 449 5.32 12.67 24.00
C LEU A 449 4.45 13.87 24.42
N TYR A 450 3.33 13.62 25.09
CA TYR A 450 2.35 14.67 25.44
C TYR A 450 2.57 15.29 26.83
N THR A 451 3.29 14.62 27.73
CA THR A 451 3.50 15.06 29.13
C THR A 451 4.84 15.73 29.42
N GLN A 452 5.82 15.66 28.51
CA GLN A 452 7.15 16.29 28.69
C GLN A 452 7.28 17.66 27.99
N ASP A 453 8.35 18.40 28.29
CA ASP A 453 8.52 19.83 28.03
C ASP A 453 8.62 20.24 26.53
N VAL A 454 8.21 21.47 26.25
CA VAL A 454 7.85 22.05 24.93
C VAL A 454 9.04 22.26 23.99
N GLU A 455 10.27 22.39 24.50
CA GLU A 455 11.44 22.65 23.66
C GLU A 455 11.87 21.45 22.79
N LYS A 456 11.53 20.21 23.20
CA LYS A 456 11.75 19.01 22.39
C LYS A 456 10.60 18.72 21.41
N LYS A 457 9.44 19.40 21.55
CA LYS A 457 8.22 19.19 20.74
C LYS A 457 8.33 19.71 19.30
N LYS A 458 9.23 20.66 19.03
CA LYS A 458 9.31 21.39 17.75
C LYS A 458 9.83 20.59 16.55
N LYS A 459 10.26 19.33 16.69
CA LYS A 459 10.94 18.61 15.59
C LYS A 459 10.19 17.44 14.96
N SER A 460 9.13 16.90 15.58
CA SER A 460 8.42 15.75 15.00
C SER A 460 6.92 15.98 14.85
N LEU A 461 6.08 15.56 15.80
CA LEU A 461 4.62 15.47 15.60
C LEU A 461 3.91 16.81 15.36
N PHE A 462 4.50 17.92 15.81
CA PHE A 462 3.90 19.25 15.74
C PHE A 462 4.52 20.14 14.64
N ASN A 463 5.29 19.54 13.71
CA ASN A 463 5.84 20.27 12.58
C ASN A 463 4.73 20.60 11.57
N GLU A 464 4.49 21.89 11.33
CA GLU A 464 3.49 22.41 10.39
C GLU A 464 3.75 22.02 8.92
N GLU A 465 4.96 21.56 8.58
CA GLU A 465 5.29 21.07 7.24
C GLU A 465 4.81 19.63 6.97
N ARG A 466 4.35 18.90 8.01
CA ARG A 466 3.87 17.52 7.89
C ARG A 466 2.57 17.42 7.08
N LEU A 467 2.35 16.23 6.51
CA LEU A 467 1.22 15.96 5.63
C LEU A 467 -0.11 16.25 6.33
N TYR A 468 -0.22 15.90 7.62
CA TYR A 468 -1.39 16.19 8.45
C TYR A 468 -1.82 17.67 8.40
N PHE A 469 -0.91 18.61 8.70
CA PHE A 469 -1.27 20.03 8.75
C PHE A 469 -1.66 20.56 7.37
N LYS A 470 -0.90 20.19 6.33
CA LYS A 470 -1.23 20.55 4.94
C LYS A 470 -2.61 20.02 4.53
N LEU A 471 -2.95 18.79 4.94
CA LEU A 471 -4.23 18.15 4.64
C LEU A 471 -5.40 18.87 5.32
N ILE A 472 -5.31 19.10 6.64
CA ILE A 472 -6.37 19.80 7.39
C ILE A 472 -6.58 21.21 6.83
N MET A 473 -5.51 21.95 6.55
CA MET A 473 -5.59 23.27 5.93
C MET A 473 -6.28 23.21 4.56
N ARG A 474 -5.96 22.21 3.73
CA ARG A 474 -6.58 22.04 2.42
C ARG A 474 -8.09 21.80 2.55
N ILE A 475 -8.52 20.87 3.41
CA ILE A 475 -9.93 20.54 3.62
C ILE A 475 -10.70 21.79 4.09
N LEU A 476 -10.14 22.54 5.03
CA LEU A 476 -10.73 23.79 5.51
C LEU A 476 -10.79 24.87 4.42
N GLN A 477 -9.76 25.00 3.59
CA GLN A 477 -9.75 25.92 2.44
C GLN A 477 -10.82 25.56 1.41
N GLU A 478 -10.94 24.28 1.07
CA GLU A 478 -11.93 23.79 0.09
C GLU A 478 -13.36 23.92 0.64
N GLY A 479 -13.60 23.55 1.89
CA GLY A 479 -14.91 23.73 2.55
C GLY A 479 -15.36 25.19 2.67
N ARG A 480 -14.42 26.14 2.77
CA ARG A 480 -14.75 27.58 2.66
C ARG A 480 -15.14 27.98 1.25
N LYS A 481 -14.46 27.44 0.23
CA LYS A 481 -14.79 27.70 -1.18
C LYS A 481 -16.17 27.16 -1.56
N THR A 482 -16.57 26.01 -1.01
CA THR A 482 -17.91 25.42 -1.22
C THR A 482 -18.99 26.05 -0.33
N GLY A 483 -18.62 26.89 0.63
CA GLY A 483 -19.53 27.61 1.52
C GLY A 483 -20.02 26.79 2.72
N GLU A 484 -19.42 25.64 2.98
CA GLU A 484 -19.69 24.79 4.15
C GLU A 484 -19.19 25.43 5.45
N PHE A 485 -18.03 26.10 5.38
CA PHE A 485 -17.41 26.75 6.54
C PHE A 485 -17.58 28.28 6.56
N LYS A 486 -17.71 28.86 7.76
CA LYS A 486 -17.77 30.30 8.01
C LYS A 486 -16.52 31.00 7.50
N ASN A 487 -16.70 32.27 7.08
CA ASN A 487 -15.61 33.13 6.62
C ASN A 487 -15.06 34.06 7.71
N SER A 488 -15.56 33.98 8.95
CA SER A 488 -15.18 34.87 10.06
C SER A 488 -13.72 34.70 10.51
N ASP A 489 -13.18 33.49 10.37
CA ASP A 489 -11.85 33.12 10.83
C ASP A 489 -10.91 32.81 9.67
N SER A 490 -9.60 32.95 9.87
CA SER A 490 -8.61 32.49 8.89
C SER A 490 -8.54 30.96 8.90
N VAL A 491 -8.23 30.34 7.75
CA VAL A 491 -8.07 28.86 7.71
C VAL A 491 -6.95 28.40 8.64
N GLN A 492 -5.89 29.19 8.76
CA GLN A 492 -4.81 28.94 9.71
C GLN A 492 -5.33 28.85 11.15
N ASN A 493 -6.15 29.81 11.58
CA ASN A 493 -6.74 29.80 12.92
C ASN A 493 -7.67 28.59 13.13
N MET A 494 -8.48 28.24 12.12
CA MET A 494 -9.34 27.06 12.19
C MET A 494 -8.54 25.76 12.33
N ALA A 495 -7.44 25.62 11.58
CA ALA A 495 -6.55 24.47 11.67
C ALA A 495 -5.84 24.40 13.03
N GLU A 496 -5.40 25.53 13.58
CA GLU A 496 -4.80 25.62 14.92
C GLU A 496 -5.79 25.26 16.03
N ILE A 497 -7.04 25.69 15.93
CA ILE A 497 -8.13 25.31 16.85
C ILE A 497 -8.37 23.81 16.77
N TYR A 498 -8.54 23.25 15.57
CA TYR A 498 -8.74 21.82 15.36
C TYR A 498 -7.59 21.00 15.98
N ALA A 499 -6.35 21.32 15.65
CA ALA A 499 -5.18 20.63 16.19
C ALA A 499 -5.06 20.81 17.72
N SER A 500 -5.49 21.95 18.27
CA SER A 500 -5.51 22.17 19.72
C SER A 500 -6.54 21.32 20.44
N LEU A 501 -7.74 21.16 19.86
CA LEU A 501 -8.77 20.25 20.38
C LEU A 501 -8.27 18.81 20.40
N GLU A 502 -7.67 18.36 19.30
CA GLU A 502 -7.09 17.02 19.23
C GLU A 502 -6.01 16.79 20.29
N ARG A 503 -5.07 17.73 20.43
CA ARG A 503 -4.04 17.67 21.47
C ARG A 503 -4.63 17.64 22.87
N GLY A 504 -5.67 18.44 23.13
CA GLY A 504 -6.35 18.48 24.41
C GLY A 504 -7.02 17.13 24.76
N MET A 505 -7.67 16.50 23.78
CA MET A 505 -8.28 15.18 23.95
C MET A 505 -7.22 14.10 24.23
N ILE A 506 -6.13 14.06 23.46
CA ILE A 506 -5.03 13.10 23.69
C ILE A 506 -4.38 13.31 25.06
N TYR A 507 -4.15 14.58 25.45
CA TYR A 507 -3.58 14.90 26.75
C TYR A 507 -4.48 14.44 27.89
N ASN A 508 -5.77 14.73 27.84
CA ASN A 508 -6.73 14.29 28.86
C ASN A 508 -6.82 12.75 28.93
N TRP A 509 -6.74 12.07 27.79
CA TRP A 509 -6.71 10.60 27.73
C TRP A 509 -5.45 10.02 28.37
N CYS A 510 -4.29 10.65 28.14
CA CYS A 510 -3.03 10.30 28.81
C CYS A 510 -3.12 10.49 30.33
N VAL A 511 -3.65 11.64 30.78
CA VAL A 511 -3.84 11.94 32.23
C VAL A 511 -4.80 10.94 32.87
N ALA A 512 -5.83 10.51 32.16
CA ALA A 512 -6.77 9.49 32.61
C ALA A 512 -6.23 8.05 32.54
N GLY A 513 -4.96 7.85 32.18
CA GLY A 513 -4.36 6.52 32.09
C GLY A 513 -4.95 5.64 30.98
N GLY A 514 -5.55 6.23 29.95
CA GLY A 514 -6.20 5.49 28.87
C GLY A 514 -7.49 4.79 29.28
N ALA A 515 -8.15 5.24 30.36
CA ALA A 515 -9.31 4.56 30.96
C ALA A 515 -10.61 4.57 30.12
N TYR A 516 -10.62 5.24 28.98
CA TYR A 516 -11.76 5.32 28.07
C TYR A 516 -11.28 5.28 26.61
N SER A 517 -12.18 5.02 25.67
CA SER A 517 -11.84 5.13 24.25
C SER A 517 -11.68 6.60 23.85
N LEU A 518 -10.46 6.97 23.51
CA LEU A 518 -10.10 8.21 22.85
C LEU A 518 -10.91 8.41 21.56
N THR A 519 -11.09 7.36 20.75
CA THR A 519 -11.86 7.40 19.50
C THR A 519 -13.34 7.71 19.75
N GLU A 520 -14.01 6.95 20.61
CA GLU A 520 -15.43 7.20 20.92
C GLU A 520 -15.64 8.58 21.56
N ASN A 521 -14.74 8.97 22.45
CA ASN A 521 -14.79 10.28 23.10
C ASN A 521 -14.65 11.42 22.08
N SER A 522 -13.75 11.32 21.10
CA SER A 522 -13.59 12.37 20.09
C SER A 522 -14.77 12.45 19.14
N GLN A 523 -15.35 11.31 18.77
CA GLN A 523 -16.58 11.30 17.96
C GLN A 523 -17.77 11.93 18.69
N SER A 524 -17.75 11.98 20.03
CA SER A 524 -18.76 12.71 20.80
C SER A 524 -18.49 14.21 20.93
N LEU A 525 -17.22 14.61 21.11
CA LEU A 525 -16.84 15.99 21.42
C LEU A 525 -16.55 16.83 20.17
N LEU A 526 -15.80 16.29 19.22
CA LEU A 526 -15.32 17.04 18.06
C LEU A 526 -16.46 17.63 17.20
N PRO A 527 -17.59 16.93 16.95
CA PRO A 527 -18.73 17.51 16.27
C PRO A 527 -19.32 18.75 16.97
N ILE A 528 -19.27 18.81 18.31
CA ILE A 528 -19.78 19.96 19.07
C ILE A 528 -18.94 21.20 18.77
N TYR A 529 -17.62 21.05 18.75
CA TYR A 529 -16.71 22.15 18.46
C TYR A 529 -16.69 22.54 16.99
N LEU A 530 -16.67 21.55 16.07
CA LEU A 530 -16.62 21.83 14.63
C LEU A 530 -17.91 22.46 14.08
N LYS A 531 -19.05 22.33 14.79
CA LYS A 531 -20.26 23.09 14.44
C LYS A 531 -20.02 24.60 14.42
N GLU A 532 -19.08 25.12 15.22
CA GLU A 532 -18.75 26.54 15.19
C GLU A 532 -18.10 26.97 13.88
N PHE A 533 -17.51 26.03 13.15
CA PHE A 533 -16.94 26.29 11.83
C PHE A 533 -18.01 26.32 10.73
N LEU A 534 -19.18 25.71 10.93
CA LEU A 534 -20.21 25.57 9.90
C LEU A 534 -20.99 26.86 9.69
N ARG A 535 -21.31 27.18 8.43
CA ARG A 535 -22.04 28.39 8.06
C ARG A 535 -23.50 28.40 8.51
#